data_AF-A0A1Y1LIY3-F1
#
_entry.id   AF-A0A1Y1LIY3-F1
#
_cell.length_a   1.000
_cell.length_b   1.000
_cell.length_c   1.000
_cell.angle_alpha   90.00
_cell.angle_beta   90.00
_cell.angle_gamma   90.00
#
_symmetry.space_group_name_H-M   'P 1'
#
loop_
_entity.id
_entity.type
_entity.pdbx_description
1 polymer ?
#
loop_
_entity_poly.entity_id
_entity_poly.type
_entity_poly.pdbx_seq_one_letter_code
_entity_poly.pdbx_strand_id
1 'polypeptide(L)'
;MLWLRRTVTTLALAAAPVLSLQTYSHDDSFTPDIVLSVTRQNISIGGMYRETTLINNSLPGPTLRIPERKTIWIRVYNDIENDNVTIHWHGLAQAAYPFSDGTPLASQWPIPPKHFFDYE
;
A
#
# COMPACT_ATOMS: atom_id res chain seq x y z
N MET A 1 18.85 -67.38 17.66
CA MET A 1 17.56 -66.91 17.10
C MET A 1 17.27 -65.54 17.71
N LEU A 2 17.03 -64.54 16.85
CA LEU A 2 16.79 -63.11 17.15
C LEU A 2 15.67 -62.91 18.21
N TRP A 3 15.57 -61.78 18.92
CA TRP A 3 14.82 -60.61 18.42
C TRP A 3 15.22 -59.33 19.15
N LEU A 4 15.79 -58.37 18.39
CA LEU A 4 16.02 -57.00 18.81
C LEU A 4 14.74 -56.20 18.52
N ARG A 5 14.02 -55.76 19.57
CA ARG A 5 12.85 -54.89 19.40
C ARG A 5 13.33 -53.47 19.07
N ARG A 6 13.24 -53.10 17.79
CA ARG A 6 13.40 -51.71 17.35
C ARG A 6 12.11 -50.96 17.69
N THR A 7 12.17 -50.08 18.68
CA THR A 7 11.13 -49.10 18.94
C THR A 7 11.11 -48.11 17.78
N VAL A 8 10.02 -48.07 17.03
CA VAL A 8 9.78 -47.07 15.99
C VAL A 8 9.13 -45.88 16.67
N THR A 9 9.88 -44.79 16.86
CA THR A 9 9.35 -43.53 17.33
C THR A 9 8.71 -42.82 16.15
N THR A 10 7.38 -42.79 16.07
CA THR A 10 6.66 -41.97 15.09
C THR A 10 6.80 -40.50 15.47
N LEU A 11 7.54 -39.74 14.68
CA LEU A 11 7.51 -38.27 14.73
C LEU A 11 6.14 -37.83 14.22
N ALA A 12 5.28 -37.33 15.10
CA ALA A 12 4.06 -36.66 14.68
C ALA A 12 4.46 -35.32 14.03
N LEU A 13 4.28 -35.20 12.71
CA LEU A 13 4.33 -33.89 12.05
C LEU A 13 3.16 -33.07 12.59
N ALA A 14 3.45 -32.07 13.42
CA ALA A 14 2.47 -31.05 13.74
C ALA A 14 2.17 -30.28 12.44
N ALA A 15 0.92 -30.32 11.97
CA ALA A 15 0.48 -29.49 10.86
C ALA A 15 0.62 -28.02 11.29
N ALA A 16 1.58 -27.31 10.68
CA ALA A 16 1.67 -25.88 10.85
C ALA A 16 0.40 -25.23 10.30
N PRO A 17 -0.20 -24.25 10.99
CA PRO A 17 -1.31 -23.50 10.44
C PRO A 17 -0.81 -22.79 9.18
N VAL A 18 -1.36 -23.18 8.03
CA VAL A 18 -1.16 -22.45 6.78
C VAL A 18 -1.86 -21.11 6.97
N LEU A 19 -1.10 -20.01 7.04
CA LEU A 19 -1.68 -18.67 6.95
C LEU A 19 -2.36 -18.59 5.57
N SER A 20 -3.69 -18.57 5.59
CA SER A 20 -4.49 -18.31 4.40
C SER A 20 -4.24 -16.87 3.97
N LEU A 21 -3.55 -16.66 2.86
CA LEU A 21 -3.57 -15.39 2.15
C LEU A 21 -5.00 -15.18 1.65
N GLN A 22 -5.75 -14.31 2.32
CA GLN A 22 -7.07 -13.89 1.85
C GLN A 22 -6.85 -12.96 0.65
N THR A 23 -7.08 -13.45 -0.56
CA THR A 23 -7.09 -12.59 -1.74
C THR A 23 -8.29 -11.66 -1.66
N TYR A 24 -8.04 -10.36 -1.55
CA TYR A 24 -9.09 -9.35 -1.59
C TYR A 24 -9.27 -8.91 -3.05
N SER A 25 -10.38 -9.29 -3.67
CA SER A 25 -10.74 -8.84 -5.02
C SER A 25 -11.65 -7.62 -4.89
N HIS A 26 -11.24 -6.50 -5.48
CA HIS A 26 -12.13 -5.33 -5.57
C HIS A 26 -13.22 -5.64 -6.59
N ASP A 27 -14.48 -5.67 -6.15
CA ASP A 27 -15.65 -5.66 -7.01
C ASP A 27 -16.18 -4.23 -7.17
N ASP A 28 -17.31 -4.07 -7.86
CA ASP A 28 -17.94 -2.76 -8.08
C ASP A 28 -18.41 -2.08 -6.78
N SER A 29 -18.43 -2.80 -5.66
CA SER A 29 -18.82 -2.27 -4.35
C SER A 29 -17.64 -1.82 -3.49
N PHE A 30 -16.41 -2.02 -3.95
CA PHE A 30 -15.21 -1.68 -3.18
C PHE A 30 -15.12 -0.17 -2.88
N THR A 31 -14.92 0.15 -1.60
CA THR A 31 -14.66 1.50 -1.12
C THR A 31 -13.38 1.55 -0.29
N PRO A 32 -12.41 2.42 -0.63
CA PRO A 32 -11.18 2.56 0.15
C PRO A 32 -11.46 3.19 1.52
N ASP A 33 -10.65 2.87 2.53
CA ASP A 33 -10.72 3.50 3.86
C ASP A 33 -10.41 5.00 3.79
N ILE A 34 -9.49 5.39 2.92
CA ILE A 34 -9.01 6.77 2.77
C ILE A 34 -8.93 7.12 1.28
N VAL A 35 -9.34 8.35 0.92
CA VAL A 35 -9.20 8.90 -0.42
C VAL A 35 -8.32 10.14 -0.39
N LEU A 36 -7.29 10.15 -1.22
CA LEU A 36 -6.38 11.27 -1.44
C LEU A 36 -6.45 11.72 -2.91
N SER A 37 -6.45 13.03 -3.12
CA SER A 37 -6.37 13.67 -4.44
C SER A 37 -5.06 14.43 -4.55
N VAL A 38 -4.29 14.12 -5.60
CA VAL A 38 -3.05 14.80 -5.93
C VAL A 38 -3.34 15.88 -6.96
N THR A 39 -3.13 17.14 -6.59
CA THR A 39 -3.34 18.30 -7.48
C THR A 39 -2.07 19.10 -7.68
N ARG A 40 -2.02 19.90 -8.74
CA ARG A 40 -0.97 20.89 -9.01
C ARG A 40 -1.60 22.27 -8.95
N GLN A 41 -1.09 23.16 -8.09
CA GLN A 41 -1.62 24.50 -7.94
C GLN A 41 -0.50 25.52 -7.72
N ASN A 42 -0.71 26.76 -8.19
CA ASN A 42 0.17 27.88 -7.88
C ASN A 42 -0.22 28.49 -6.53
N ILE A 43 0.58 28.25 -5.48
CA ILE A 43 0.30 28.70 -4.11
C ILE A 43 1.43 29.57 -3.56
N SER A 44 1.13 30.40 -2.56
CA SER A 44 2.13 31.24 -1.89
C SER A 44 2.83 30.46 -0.77
N ILE A 45 4.15 30.30 -0.88
CA ILE A 45 5.01 29.67 0.13
C ILE A 45 6.08 30.69 0.51
N GLY A 46 6.05 31.15 1.77
CA GLY A 46 6.99 32.18 2.24
C GLY A 46 6.85 33.52 1.49
N GLY A 47 5.66 33.85 1.00
CA GLY A 47 5.39 35.08 0.25
C GLY A 47 5.70 35.01 -1.25
N MET A 48 6.15 33.87 -1.77
CA MET A 48 6.41 33.67 -3.19
C MET A 48 5.44 32.64 -3.78
N TYR A 49 4.86 32.95 -4.94
CA TYR A 49 4.00 32.02 -5.68
C TYR A 49 4.83 30.99 -6.45
N ARG A 50 4.51 29.70 -6.26
CA ARG A 50 5.14 28.58 -6.96
C ARG A 50 4.11 27.51 -7.29
N GLU A 51 4.24 26.93 -8.48
CA GLU A 51 3.58 25.67 -8.82
C GLU A 51 4.04 24.58 -7.86
N THR A 52 3.08 23.99 -7.15
CA THR A 52 3.33 23.03 -6.09
C THR A 52 2.34 21.87 -6.21
N THR A 53 2.83 20.66 -6.00
CA THR A 53 1.99 19.46 -5.88
C THR A 53 1.43 19.39 -4.47
N LEU A 54 0.11 19.21 -4.35
CA LEU A 54 -0.63 19.18 -3.09
C LEU A 54 -1.37 17.86 -2.93
N ILE A 55 -1.61 17.48 -1.67
CA ILE A 55 -2.52 16.37 -1.33
C ILE A 55 -3.76 16.97 -0.70
N ASN A 56 -4.92 16.69 -1.26
CA ASN A 56 -6.21 17.27 -0.85
C ASN A 56 -6.17 18.82 -0.76
N ASN A 57 -5.50 19.45 -1.73
CA ASN A 57 -5.31 20.91 -1.81
C ASN A 57 -4.65 21.56 -0.58
N SER A 58 -3.87 20.80 0.20
CA SER A 58 -3.16 21.33 1.37
C SER A 58 -1.64 21.13 1.29
N LEU A 59 -0.92 22.06 1.93
CA LEU A 59 0.50 21.96 2.21
C LEU A 59 0.77 22.37 3.67
N PRO A 60 1.25 21.49 4.57
CA PRO A 60 1.47 20.06 4.33
C PRO A 60 0.17 19.30 3.98
N GLY A 61 0.31 18.10 3.41
CA GLY A 61 -0.80 17.20 3.18
C GLY A 61 -1.49 16.75 4.49
N PRO A 62 -2.69 16.14 4.40
CA PRO A 62 -3.40 15.64 5.57
C PRO A 62 -2.58 14.57 6.31
N THR A 63 -2.60 14.62 7.64
CA THR A 63 -1.99 13.57 8.48
C THR A 63 -2.88 12.34 8.48
N LEU A 64 -2.32 11.18 8.12
CA LEU A 64 -3.01 9.90 8.24
C LEU A 64 -2.72 9.28 9.60
N ARG A 65 -3.77 8.87 10.33
CA ARG A 65 -3.65 8.17 11.62
C ARG A 65 -4.24 6.78 11.48
N ILE A 66 -3.36 5.79 11.43
CA ILE A 66 -3.71 4.39 11.17
C ILE A 66 -3.36 3.57 12.42
N PRO A 67 -4.27 2.73 12.94
CA PRO A 67 -3.95 1.82 14.03
C PRO A 67 -2.82 0.87 13.64
N GLU A 68 -1.90 0.60 14.57
CA GLU A 68 -0.84 -0.37 14.35
C GLU A 68 -1.43 -1.73 13.92
N ARG A 69 -0.76 -2.40 12.97
CA ARG A 69 -1.13 -3.73 12.47
C ARG A 69 -2.49 -3.81 11.75
N LYS A 70 -3.13 -2.67 11.46
CA LYS A 70 -4.32 -2.62 10.62
C LYS A 70 -3.91 -2.45 9.15
N THR A 71 -4.31 -3.38 8.29
CA THR A 71 -4.32 -3.16 6.82
C THR A 71 -5.42 -2.17 6.48
N ILE A 72 -5.12 -1.19 5.65
CA ILE A 72 -6.11 -0.22 5.16
C ILE A 72 -5.92 0.00 3.66
N TRP A 73 -6.99 0.41 2.99
CA TRP A 73 -6.93 0.77 1.59
C TRP A 73 -6.93 2.27 1.41
N ILE A 74 -5.92 2.79 0.70
CA ILE A 74 -5.79 4.22 0.39
C ILE A 74 -5.87 4.41 -1.11
N ARG A 75 -6.94 5.01 -1.59
CA ARG A 75 -7.06 5.40 -2.99
C ARG A 75 -6.39 6.74 -3.22
N VAL A 76 -5.48 6.79 -4.17
CA VAL A 76 -4.81 8.02 -4.59
C VAL A 76 -5.24 8.35 -6.01
N TYR A 77 -5.98 9.43 -6.19
CA TYR A 77 -6.31 10.00 -7.49
C TYR A 77 -5.20 10.93 -7.96
N ASN A 78 -4.79 10.79 -9.22
CA ASN A 78 -3.95 11.77 -9.89
C ASN A 78 -4.84 12.75 -10.67
N ASP A 79 -5.10 13.91 -10.07
CA ASP A 79 -5.90 14.96 -10.71
C ASP A 79 -5.05 15.97 -11.50
N ILE A 80 -3.72 15.81 -11.51
CA ILE A 80 -2.81 16.58 -12.36
C ILE A 80 -3.07 16.24 -13.83
N GLU A 81 -3.05 17.24 -14.71
CA GLU A 81 -3.46 17.08 -16.11
C GLU A 81 -2.40 16.41 -16.99
N ASN A 82 -1.11 16.63 -16.70
CA ASN A 82 -0.03 16.36 -17.64
C ASN A 82 1.16 15.58 -17.05
N ASP A 83 1.09 15.17 -15.77
CA ASP A 83 2.16 14.43 -15.12
C ASP A 83 1.65 13.16 -14.44
N ASN A 84 2.48 12.13 -14.47
CA ASN A 84 2.26 10.91 -13.70
C ASN A 84 2.75 11.09 -12.26
N VAL A 85 2.15 10.36 -11.32
CA VAL A 85 2.55 10.41 -9.90
C VAL A 85 2.59 9.03 -9.27
N THR A 86 3.37 8.90 -8.19
CA THR A 86 3.27 7.81 -7.21
C THR A 86 3.36 8.42 -5.80
N ILE A 87 2.85 7.71 -4.79
CA ILE A 87 3.03 8.07 -3.37
C ILE A 87 3.82 6.96 -2.70
N HIS A 88 4.96 7.33 -2.10
CA HIS A 88 5.77 6.44 -1.28
C HIS A 88 5.49 6.63 0.22
N TRP A 89 5.29 5.52 0.93
CA TRP A 89 4.99 5.50 2.36
C TRP A 89 6.27 5.35 3.18
N HIS A 90 6.98 6.45 3.34
CA HIS A 90 8.29 6.44 3.99
C HIS A 90 8.27 5.78 5.38
N GLY A 91 9.09 4.75 5.56
CA GLY A 91 9.26 4.03 6.82
C GLY A 91 8.33 2.83 7.03
N LEU A 92 7.36 2.59 6.14
CA LEU A 92 6.61 1.32 6.15
C LEU A 92 7.43 0.22 5.47
N ALA A 93 7.47 -0.96 6.08
CA ALA A 93 8.28 -2.07 5.58
C ALA A 93 7.72 -2.71 4.30
N GLN A 94 6.41 -2.57 4.04
CA GLN A 94 5.71 -3.12 2.87
C GLN A 94 5.98 -4.61 2.60
N ALA A 95 6.25 -5.39 3.65
CA ALA A 95 6.71 -6.78 3.52
C ALA A 95 5.64 -7.73 2.95
N ALA A 96 4.36 -7.47 3.26
CA ALA A 96 3.23 -8.24 2.74
C ALA A 96 2.78 -7.75 1.36
N TYR A 97 2.90 -6.44 1.11
CA TYR A 97 2.33 -5.75 -0.06
C TYR A 97 3.38 -4.86 -0.74
N PRO A 98 4.45 -5.43 -1.31
CA PRO A 98 5.55 -4.66 -1.87
C PRO A 98 5.14 -3.78 -3.06
N PHE A 99 4.02 -4.12 -3.73
CA PHE A 99 3.44 -3.33 -4.81
C PHE A 99 2.83 -2.01 -4.33
N SER A 100 2.51 -1.89 -3.03
CA SER A 100 2.02 -0.66 -2.40
C SER A 100 3.14 0.30 -1.97
N ASP A 101 4.41 0.00 -2.27
CA ASP A 101 5.51 0.83 -1.80
C ASP A 101 5.58 2.21 -2.49
N GLY A 102 5.14 2.34 -3.75
CA GLY A 102 5.12 3.64 -4.43
C GLY A 102 6.42 4.07 -5.12
N THR A 103 7.46 3.25 -5.11
CA THR A 103 8.66 3.46 -5.93
C THR A 103 8.36 3.20 -7.41
N PRO A 104 8.42 4.23 -8.29
CA PRO A 104 8.04 4.09 -9.68
C PRO A 104 8.96 3.11 -10.41
N LEU A 105 8.37 2.26 -11.25
CA LEU A 105 9.04 1.21 -12.05
C LEU A 105 9.70 0.08 -11.24
N ALA A 106 9.65 0.13 -9.91
CA ALA A 106 10.13 -0.93 -9.04
C ALA A 106 8.96 -1.69 -8.37
N SER A 107 8.10 -0.95 -7.65
CA SER A 107 6.92 -1.54 -7.00
C SER A 107 5.65 -1.37 -7.82
N GLN A 108 5.53 -0.30 -8.61
CA GLN A 108 4.34 -0.06 -9.44
C GLN A 108 4.63 0.82 -10.68
N TRP A 109 3.69 0.78 -11.63
CA TRP A 109 3.61 1.79 -12.68
C TRP A 109 3.10 3.11 -12.11
N PRO A 110 3.61 4.28 -12.59
CA PRO A 110 3.08 5.57 -12.20
C PRO A 110 1.59 5.73 -12.55
N ILE A 111 0.84 6.40 -11.69
CA ILE A 111 -0.59 6.70 -11.87
C ILE A 111 -0.72 7.78 -12.96
N PRO A 112 -1.34 7.48 -14.12
CA PRO A 112 -1.54 8.48 -15.17
C PRO A 112 -2.53 9.57 -14.76
N PRO A 113 -2.55 10.73 -15.46
CA PRO A 113 -3.59 11.73 -15.30
C PRO A 113 -4.99 11.14 -15.32
N LYS A 114 -5.84 11.59 -14.39
CA LYS A 114 -7.25 11.19 -14.24
C LYS A 114 -7.45 9.70 -13.95
N HIS A 115 -6.43 9.04 -13.41
CA HIS A 115 -6.50 7.67 -12.92
C HIS A 115 -6.19 7.61 -11.42
N PHE A 116 -6.38 6.44 -10.83
CA PHE A 116 -6.07 6.19 -9.44
C PHE A 116 -5.31 4.88 -9.24
N PHE A 117 -4.72 4.73 -8.07
CA PHE A 117 -4.20 3.47 -7.57
C PHE A 117 -4.68 3.26 -6.13
N ASP A 118 -5.03 2.02 -5.81
CA ASP A 118 -5.41 1.61 -4.47
C ASP A 118 -4.20 0.97 -3.79
N TYR A 119 -3.68 1.65 -2.78
CA TYR A 119 -2.60 1.15 -1.93
C TYR A 119 -3.19 0.28 -0.81
N GLU A 120 -2.63 -0.91 -0.61
CA GLU A 120 -2.90 -1.84 0.50
C GLU A 120 -1.84 -1.75 1.61
#